data_AF-A0A966X5M1-F1
#
_entry.id   AF-A0A966X5M1-F1
#
_cell.length_a   1.000
_cell.length_b   1.000
_cell.length_c   1.000
_cell.angle_alpha   90.00
_cell.angle_beta   90.00
_cell.angle_gamma   90.00
#
_symmetry.space_group_name_H-M   'P 1'
#
loop_
_entity.id
_entity.type
_entity.pdbx_description
1 polymer ?
#
loop_
_entity_poly.entity_id
_entity_poly.type
_entity_poly.pdbx_seq_one_letter_code
_entity_poly.pdbx_strand_id
1 'polypeptide(L)' 'MIIVTAGHVDHGKTSLVRHLTGVETDRLKDEQTRGLTIDLGFAYADLEDQRVGFVDVPGHIRFIHNMLA' A
#
# COMPACT_ATOMS: atom_id res chain seq x y z
N MET A 1 16.25 -0.51 1.76
CA MET A 1 15.68 -0.29 0.40
C MET A 1 14.21 0.11 0.56
N ILE A 2 13.68 0.99 -0.29
CA ILE A 2 12.25 1.38 -0.28
C ILE A 2 11.64 1.01 -1.64
N ILE A 3 10.50 0.33 -1.61
CA ILE A 3 9.70 -0.05 -2.77
C ILE A 3 8.35 0.65 -2.66
N VAL A 4 7.90 1.29 -3.74
CA VAL A 4 6.60 1.96 -3.80
C VAL A 4 5.70 1.19 -4.77
N THR A 5 4.53 0.73 -4.32
CA THR A 5 3.54 0.07 -5.18
C THR A 5 2.60 1.11 -5.78
N ALA A 6 2.75 1.37 -7.07
CA ALA A 6 1.90 2.27 -7.85
C ALA A 6 1.14 1.51 -8.94
N GLY A 7 -0.03 2.01 -9.33
CA GLY A 7 -0.90 1.38 -10.33
C GLY A 7 -2.37 1.71 -10.12
N HIS A 8 -3.20 1.35 -11.11
CA HIS A 8 -4.64 1.65 -11.12
C HIS A 8 -5.37 1.06 -9.90
N VAL A 9 -6.54 1.64 -9.57
CA VAL A 9 -7.42 1.10 -8.50
C VAL A 9 -7.77 -0.36 -8.78
N ASP A 10 -7.89 -1.18 -7.74
CA ASP A 10 -8.25 -2.61 -7.79
C ASP A 10 -7.28 -3.56 -8.54
N HIS A 11 -6.08 -3.10 -8.90
CA HIS A 11 -5.04 -3.95 -9.49
C HIS A 11 -4.18 -4.71 -8.44
N GLY A 12 -4.71 -4.92 -7.22
CA GLY A 12 -4.09 -5.80 -6.23
C GLY A 12 -2.81 -5.29 -5.54
N LYS A 13 -2.52 -3.98 -5.58
CA LYS A 13 -1.32 -3.37 -4.93
C LYS A 13 -1.25 -3.70 -3.44
N THR A 14 -2.31 -3.37 -2.71
CA THR A 14 -2.45 -3.63 -1.27
C THR A 14 -2.35 -5.13 -0.97
N SER A 15 -3.02 -5.96 -1.77
CA SER A 15 -2.95 -7.42 -1.63
C SER A 15 -1.53 -7.94 -1.84
N LEU A 16 -0.77 -7.40 -2.80
CA LEU A 16 0.62 -7.76 -3.03
C LEU A 16 1.49 -7.39 -1.83
N VAL A 17 1.38 -6.16 -1.32
CA VAL A 17 2.14 -5.72 -0.13
C VAL A 17 1.82 -6.59 1.08
N ARG A 18 0.54 -6.89 1.31
CA ARG A 18 0.10 -7.81 2.37
C ARG A 18 0.71 -9.20 2.21
N HIS A 19 0.74 -9.78 1.01
CA HIS A 19 1.32 -11.11 0.78
C HIS A 19 2.83 -11.12 0.98
N LEU A 20 3.52 -10.03 0.63
CA LEU A 20 4.98 -9.93 0.78
C LEU A 20 5.43 -9.64 2.21
N THR A 21 4.61 -8.90 2.98
CA THR A 21 5.02 -8.36 4.28
C THR A 21 4.23 -8.90 5.47
N GLY A 22 3.06 -9.50 5.22
CA GLY A 22 2.10 -9.87 6.27
C GLY A 22 1.38 -8.67 6.93
N VAL A 23 1.60 -7.44 6.43
CA VAL A 23 1.05 -6.22 7.02
C VAL A 23 -0.18 -5.73 6.24
N GLU A 24 -1.28 -5.47 6.95
CA GLU A 24 -2.41 -4.72 6.39
C GLU A 24 -2.07 -3.23 6.28
N THR A 25 -2.00 -2.73 5.05
CA THR A 25 -1.73 -1.32 4.78
C THR A 25 -2.99 -0.45 4.86
N ASP A 26 -4.16 -1.00 4.53
CA ASP A 26 -5.47 -0.34 4.66
C ASP A 26 -5.91 -0.32 6.15
N ARG A 27 -5.68 0.82 6.82
CA ARG A 27 -5.92 0.98 8.26
C ARG A 27 -7.26 1.62 8.57
N LEU A 28 -7.83 2.37 7.62
CA LEU A 28 -9.12 3.02 7.80
C LEU A 28 -10.24 2.00 7.58
N LYS A 29 -11.28 2.05 8.44
CA LYS A 29 -12.48 1.22 8.25
C LYS A 29 -13.11 1.42 6.87
N ASP A 30 -13.04 2.65 6.35
CA ASP A 30 -13.58 3.00 5.04
C ASP A 30 -12.78 2.36 3.90
N GLU A 31 -11.45 2.22 4.04
CA GLU A 31 -10.62 1.52 3.06
C GLU A 31 -11.03 0.04 2.97
N GLN A 32 -11.14 -0.60 4.13
CA GLN A 32 -11.52 -2.02 4.24
C GLN A 32 -12.96 -2.27 3.74
N THR A 33 -13.90 -1.38 4.06
CA THR A 33 -15.31 -1.53 3.66
C THR A 33 -15.50 -1.30 2.16
N ARG A 34 -14.71 -0.39 1.57
CA ARG A 34 -14.84 0.02 0.16
C ARG A 34 -13.88 -0.72 -0.77
N GLY A 35 -12.91 -1.46 -0.23
CA GLY A 35 -11.91 -2.20 -0.99
C GLY A 35 -10.93 -1.30 -1.76
N LEU A 36 -10.66 -0.10 -1.26
CA LEU A 36 -9.76 0.85 -1.94
C LEU A 36 -8.89 1.60 -0.94
N THR A 37 -7.63 1.84 -1.30
CA THR A 37 -6.68 2.63 -0.53
C THR A 37 -6.97 4.13 -0.67
N ILE A 38 -7.09 4.82 0.46
CA ILE A 38 -7.39 6.26 0.55
C ILE A 38 -6.11 7.04 0.85
N ASP A 39 -5.27 6.54 1.74
CA ASP A 39 -4.04 7.21 2.18
C ASP A 39 -2.80 6.31 1.98
N LEU A 40 -1.61 6.84 2.22
CA LEU A 40 -0.36 6.09 2.13
C LEU A 40 -0.30 4.97 3.18
N GLY A 41 -0.14 3.75 2.68
CA GLY A 41 0.09 2.56 3.49
C GLY A 41 1.58 2.26 3.66
N PHE A 42 1.98 1.86 4.86
CA PHE A 42 3.38 1.53 5.15
C PHE A 42 3.51 0.13 5.72
N ALA A 43 4.43 -0.64 5.15
CA ALA A 43 4.81 -1.97 5.61
C ALA A 43 6.33 -2.15 5.58
N TYR A 44 6.84 -3.03 6.44
CA TYR A 44 8.24 -3.39 6.48
C TYR A 44 8.36 -4.90 6.53
N ALA A 45 9.29 -5.45 5.77
CA ALA A 45 9.65 -6.86 5.83
C ALA A 45 11.17 -7.00 5.83
N ASP A 46 11.65 -7.98 6.59
CA ASP A 46 13.03 -8.42 6.51
C ASP A 46 13.09 -9.46 5.39
N LEU A 47 13.72 -9.09 4.28
CA LEU A 47 13.95 -9.95 3.12
C LEU A 47 15.44 -10.29 3.10
N GLU A 48 15.73 -11.57 3.32
CA GLU A 48 17.10 -12.05 3.58
C GLU A 48 17.71 -11.26 4.76
N ASP A 49 18.87 -10.64 4.58
CA ASP A 49 19.57 -9.84 5.60
C ASP A 49 19.31 -8.33 5.45
N GLN A 50 18.28 -7.93 4.69
CA GLN A 50 17.96 -6.52 4.45
C GLN A 50 16.52 -6.16 4.85
N ARG A 51 16.39 -5.09 5.63
CA ARG A 51 15.09 -4.46 5.89
C ARG A 51 14.61 -3.67 4.67
N VAL A 52 13.46 -4.06 4.14
CA VAL A 52 12.80 -3.42 3.00
C VAL A 52 11.54 -2.72 3.48
N GLY A 53 11.40 -1.45 3.14
CA GLY A 53 10.16 -0.68 3.33
C GLY A 53 9.30 -0.74 2.08
N PHE A 54 8.01 -0.96 2.27
CA PHE A 54 6.99 -0.90 1.23
C PHE A 54 6.07 0.29 1.50
N VAL A 55 5.80 1.08 0.47
CA VAL A 55 4.84 2.18 0.49
C VAL A 55 3.73 1.86 -0.51
N ASP A 56 2.52 1.64 -0.01
CA ASP A 56 1.33 1.41 -0.82
C ASP A 56 0.61 2.72 -1.10
N VAL A 57 0.43 3.05 -2.38
CA VAL A 57 -0.12 4.35 -2.78
C VAL A 57 -1.54 4.21 -3.34
N PRO A 58 -2.40 5.22 -3.12
CA PRO A 58 -3.74 5.22 -3.68
C PRO A 58 -3.72 5.22 -5.21
N GLY A 59 -4.46 4.29 -5.81
CA GLY A 59 -4.61 4.18 -7.27
C GLY A 59 -5.85 4.87 -7.84
N HIS A 60 -6.76 5.31 -6.98
CA HIS A 60 -8.03 5.92 -7.38
C HIS A 60 -7.86 7.43 -7.58
N ILE A 61 -8.36 7.98 -8.69
CA ILE A 61 -8.12 9.37 -9.09
C ILE A 61 -8.49 10.41 -8.02
N ARG A 62 -9.54 10.16 -7.24
CA ARG A 62 -9.95 11.03 -6.13
C ARG A 62 -8.89 11.15 -5.02
N PHE A 63 -7.99 10.19 -4.88
CA PHE A 63 -7.02 10.10 -3.78
C PHE A 63 -5.56 10.16 -4.26
N ILE A 64 -5.31 10.28 -5.58
CA ILE A 64 -3.94 10.43 -6.13
C ILE A 64 -3.18 11.60 -5.51
N HIS A 65 -3.87 12.66 -5.07
CA HIS A 65 -3.22 13.80 -4.42
C HIS A 65 -2.51 13.43 -3.10
N ASN A 66 -2.97 12.39 -2.40
CA ASN A 66 -2.31 11.88 -1.19
C ASN A 66 -0.99 11.16 -1.51
N MET A 67 -0.75 10.77 -2.77
CA MET A 67 0.51 10.18 -3.21
C MET A 67 1.68 11.18 -3.25
N LEU A 68 1.37 12.48 -3.34
CA LEU A 68 2.35 13.56 -3.47
C LEU A 68 2.72 14.22 -2.11
N ALA A 69 2.17 13.69 -1.01
CA ALA A 69 2.40 14.18 0.34
C ALA A 69 3.80 13.82 0.87
#